data_AF-A0A4R8XXT7-F1
#
_entry.id   AF-A0A4R8XXT7-F1
#
_cell.length_a   1.000
_cell.length_b   1.000
_cell.length_c   1.000
_cell.angle_alpha   90.00
_cell.angle_beta   90.00
_cell.angle_gamma   90.00
#
_symmetry.space_group_name_H-M   'P 1'
#
loop_
_entity.id
_entity.type
_entity.pdbx_description
1 polymer ?
#
loop_
_entity_poly.entity_id
_entity_poly.type
_entity_poly.pdbx_seq_one_letter_code
_entity_poly.pdbx_strand_id
1 'polypeptide(L)'
;MTIEHDFFGILGSDDTGEVYWSDSAELGDQDVQIDLSSPDEESVSAESLDIAAAMVNAIEELDSQARESLVADLSKEGSVTGAYITTELDEMDPEVLDDALIWDSGDKQIDFLRSIQLQRIGFHPHHSRSEEHFAVLEYSISPDDTDALLVVTIDVHGDPVLIAVEQ
;
A
#
# COMPACT_ATOMS: atom_id res chain seq x y z
N MET A 1 -0.83 0.73 28.56
CA MET A 1 -2.28 0.59 28.78
C MET A 1 -2.70 -0.51 27.80
N THR A 2 -3.96 -0.67 27.44
CA THR A 2 -4.37 -1.56 26.34
C THR A 2 -5.51 -0.85 25.65
N ILE A 3 -5.48 -0.76 24.32
CA ILE A 3 -6.52 -0.10 23.53
C ILE A 3 -7.50 -1.17 23.03
N GLU A 4 -8.79 -1.00 23.30
CA GLU A 4 -9.85 -1.85 22.76
C GLU A 4 -10.56 -1.10 21.63
N HIS A 5 -10.66 -1.73 20.46
CA HIS A 5 -11.28 -1.20 19.26
C HIS A 5 -12.17 -2.25 18.59
N ASP A 6 -13.32 -1.84 18.06
CA ASP A 6 -14.31 -2.77 17.51
C ASP A 6 -13.77 -3.60 16.33
N PHE A 7 -12.94 -2.99 15.49
CA PHE A 7 -12.35 -3.64 14.32
C PHE A 7 -11.06 -4.41 14.65
N PHE A 8 -10.13 -3.79 15.37
CA PHE A 8 -8.80 -4.36 15.63
C PHE A 8 -8.74 -5.22 16.88
N GLY A 9 -9.84 -5.26 17.65
CA GLY A 9 -9.88 -5.92 18.94
C GLY A 9 -8.97 -5.23 19.95
N ILE A 10 -8.13 -6.02 20.60
CA ILE A 10 -7.27 -5.56 21.69
C ILE A 10 -5.87 -5.28 21.14
N LEU A 11 -5.46 -4.02 21.15
CA LEU A 11 -4.16 -3.51 20.72
C LEU A 11 -3.30 -3.14 21.93
N GLY A 12 -2.00 -3.44 21.89
CA GLY A 12 -1.06 -3.13 22.97
C GLY A 12 -1.14 -4.13 24.12
N SER A 13 -0.17 -5.04 24.19
CA SER A 13 -0.13 -6.11 25.20
C SER A 13 1.29 -6.43 25.70
N ASP A 14 2.32 -5.75 25.22
CA ASP A 14 3.70 -6.00 25.63
C ASP A 14 4.23 -4.91 26.56
N ASP A 15 5.32 -5.24 27.25
CA ASP A 15 6.01 -4.32 28.16
C ASP A 15 6.81 -3.24 27.42
N THR A 16 6.83 -3.23 26.07
CA THR A 16 7.60 -2.26 25.26
C THR A 16 6.79 -1.00 24.97
N GLY A 17 5.46 -1.08 24.97
CA GLY A 17 4.57 0.04 24.67
C GLY A 17 4.37 0.28 23.18
N GLU A 18 4.92 -0.60 22.33
CA GLU A 18 4.70 -0.60 20.90
C GLU A 18 3.33 -1.23 20.58
N VAL A 19 2.71 -0.81 19.49
CA VAL A 19 1.47 -1.41 18.98
C VAL A 19 1.79 -2.10 17.68
N TYR A 20 1.39 -3.37 17.58
CA TYR A 20 1.41 -4.12 16.34
C TYR A 20 0.15 -4.97 16.21
N TRP A 21 -0.45 -4.95 15.04
CA TRP A 21 -1.57 -5.81 14.65
C TRP A 21 -1.43 -6.16 13.18
N SER A 22 -1.86 -7.35 12.80
CA SER A 22 -1.90 -7.77 11.41
C SER A 22 -3.02 -8.77 11.14
N ASP A 23 -3.59 -8.69 9.95
CA ASP A 23 -4.62 -9.59 9.43
C ASP A 23 -4.64 -9.51 7.89
N SER A 24 -5.54 -10.23 7.23
CA SER A 24 -5.74 -10.12 5.78
C SER A 24 -7.11 -9.53 5.41
N ALA A 25 -7.18 -8.84 4.29
CA ALA A 25 -8.42 -8.34 3.70
C ALA A 25 -8.56 -8.82 2.25
N GLU A 26 -9.79 -9.16 1.84
CA GLU A 26 -10.09 -9.56 0.46
C GLU A 26 -10.21 -8.33 -0.45
N LEU A 27 -9.49 -8.33 -1.57
CA LEU A 27 -9.58 -7.38 -2.67
C LEU A 27 -9.85 -8.15 -3.97
N GLY A 28 -11.14 -8.25 -4.36
CA GLY A 28 -11.55 -9.11 -5.46
C GLY A 28 -11.23 -10.58 -5.17
N ASP A 29 -10.40 -11.21 -6.00
CA ASP A 29 -9.94 -12.60 -5.84
C ASP A 29 -8.57 -12.69 -5.13
N GLN A 30 -8.06 -11.58 -4.58
CA GLN A 30 -6.75 -11.47 -3.96
C GLN A 30 -6.86 -11.26 -2.44
N ASP A 31 -5.99 -11.90 -1.66
CA ASP A 31 -5.77 -11.55 -0.26
C ASP A 31 -4.69 -10.45 -0.17
N VAL A 32 -4.97 -9.40 0.60
CA VAL A 32 -4.05 -8.28 0.87
C VAL A 32 -3.64 -8.33 2.35
N GLN A 33 -2.35 -8.27 2.64
CA GLN A 33 -1.87 -8.18 4.02
C GLN A 33 -2.16 -6.79 4.57
N ILE A 34 -2.81 -6.72 5.73
CA ILE A 34 -3.00 -5.48 6.47
C ILE A 34 -2.19 -5.55 7.74
N ASP A 35 -1.48 -4.48 8.06
CA ASP A 35 -0.88 -4.31 9.38
C ASP A 35 -1.05 -2.90 9.89
N LEU A 36 -0.96 -2.79 11.20
CA LEU A 36 -1.05 -1.54 11.94
C LEU A 36 0.09 -1.51 12.93
N SER A 37 0.89 -0.45 12.89
CA SER A 37 2.04 -0.29 13.77
C SER A 37 2.17 1.11 14.34
N SER A 38 2.55 1.18 15.62
CA SER A 38 2.90 2.42 16.30
C SER A 38 4.07 2.22 17.24
N PRO A 39 5.04 3.15 17.29
CA PRO A 39 6.16 3.07 18.23
C PRO A 39 5.74 3.29 19.68
N ASP A 40 4.57 3.89 19.91
CA ASP A 40 4.06 4.18 21.24
C ASP A 40 2.53 4.15 21.28
N GLU A 41 1.97 3.43 22.24
CA GLU A 41 0.51 3.30 22.44
C GLU A 41 -0.17 4.64 22.77
N GLU A 42 0.48 5.54 23.51
CA GLU A 42 -0.12 6.83 23.90
C GLU A 42 -0.30 7.78 22.70
N SER A 43 0.43 7.52 21.61
CA SER A 43 0.30 8.26 20.35
C SER A 43 -0.84 7.76 19.45
N VAL A 44 -1.46 6.63 19.79
CA VAL A 44 -2.58 6.05 19.04
C VAL A 44 -3.91 6.57 19.60
N SER A 45 -4.69 7.24 18.75
CA SER A 45 -6.01 7.75 19.11
C SER A 45 -7.11 6.81 18.63
N ALA A 46 -8.25 6.79 19.33
CA ALA A 46 -9.42 6.05 18.85
C ALA A 46 -9.87 6.54 17.46
N GLU A 47 -9.80 7.84 17.20
CA GLU A 47 -10.14 8.43 15.90
C GLU A 47 -9.22 7.92 14.78
N SER A 48 -7.91 7.80 15.02
CA SER A 48 -7.00 7.26 14.01
C SER A 48 -7.22 5.77 13.75
N LEU A 49 -7.66 5.00 14.74
CA LEU A 49 -8.09 3.62 14.55
C LEU A 49 -9.41 3.54 13.76
N ASP A 50 -10.40 4.39 14.06
CA ASP A 50 -11.65 4.45 13.31
C ASP A 50 -11.39 4.75 11.82
N ILE A 51 -10.46 5.67 11.54
CA ILE A 51 -10.06 6.03 10.17
C ILE A 51 -9.36 4.85 9.47
N ALA A 52 -8.40 4.20 10.13
CA ALA A 52 -7.73 3.02 9.56
C ALA A 52 -8.75 1.90 9.25
N ALA A 53 -9.67 1.62 10.18
CA ALA A 53 -10.73 0.63 9.96
C ALA A 53 -11.67 1.04 8.81
N ALA A 54 -12.00 2.32 8.68
CA ALA A 54 -12.79 2.82 7.56
C ALA A 54 -12.06 2.64 6.21
N MET A 55 -10.76 2.89 6.16
CA MET A 55 -9.93 2.67 4.98
C MET A 55 -9.85 1.19 4.60
N VAL A 56 -9.67 0.28 5.57
CA VAL A 56 -9.69 -1.17 5.30
C VAL A 56 -11.05 -1.61 4.73
N ASN A 57 -12.16 -1.09 5.27
CA ASN A 57 -13.49 -1.37 4.71
C ASN A 57 -13.72 -0.76 3.32
N ALA A 58 -12.90 0.21 2.91
CA ALA A 58 -12.96 0.88 1.62
C ALA A 58 -11.74 0.53 0.72
N ILE A 59 -11.15 -0.65 0.92
CA ILE A 59 -9.89 -1.04 0.25
C ILE A 59 -9.93 -0.95 -1.27
N GLU A 60 -11.06 -1.29 -1.90
CA GLU A 60 -11.23 -1.18 -3.36
C GLU A 60 -11.11 0.26 -3.86
N GLU A 61 -11.74 1.19 -3.15
CA GLU A 61 -11.70 2.61 -3.47
C GLU A 61 -10.30 3.18 -3.23
N LEU A 62 -9.66 2.75 -2.13
CA LEU A 62 -8.31 3.17 -1.79
C LEU A 62 -7.28 2.70 -2.82
N ASP A 63 -7.36 1.43 -3.24
CA ASP A 63 -6.52 0.87 -4.30
C ASP A 63 -6.73 1.62 -5.62
N SER A 64 -7.99 1.91 -5.99
CA SER A 64 -8.30 2.67 -7.20
C SER A 64 -7.66 4.06 -7.18
N GLN A 65 -7.77 4.81 -6.08
CA GLN A 65 -7.18 6.14 -5.95
C GLN A 65 -5.64 6.09 -6.00
N ALA A 66 -5.03 5.11 -5.33
CA ALA A 66 -3.59 4.92 -5.39
C ALA A 66 -3.12 4.63 -6.83
N ARG A 67 -3.81 3.75 -7.56
CA ARG A 67 -3.49 3.46 -8.97
C ARG A 67 -3.69 4.66 -9.89
N GLU A 68 -4.73 5.47 -9.68
CA GLU A 68 -4.90 6.73 -10.42
C GLU A 68 -3.72 7.68 -10.21
N SER A 69 -3.16 7.72 -9.00
CA SER A 69 -1.98 8.52 -8.69
C SER A 69 -0.72 8.03 -9.41
N LEU A 70 -0.53 6.71 -9.52
CA LEU A 70 0.56 6.09 -10.27
C LEU A 70 0.46 6.42 -11.77
N VAL A 71 -0.74 6.34 -12.34
CA VAL A 71 -1.00 6.72 -13.73
C VAL A 71 -0.73 8.22 -13.95
N ALA A 72 -1.15 9.08 -13.03
CA ALA A 72 -0.87 10.51 -13.12
C ALA A 72 0.64 10.80 -13.05
N ASP A 73 1.39 10.04 -12.24
CA ASP A 73 2.83 10.16 -12.10
C ASP A 73 3.60 9.84 -13.38
N LEU A 74 3.13 8.91 -14.21
CA LEU A 74 3.77 8.56 -15.50
C LEU A 74 4.01 9.77 -16.41
N SER A 75 3.16 10.79 -16.32
CA SER A 75 3.26 12.00 -17.16
C SER A 75 4.26 13.04 -16.65
N LYS A 76 4.83 12.86 -15.45
CA LYS A 76 5.73 13.83 -14.83
C LYS A 76 7.16 13.66 -15.30
N GLU A 77 7.88 14.77 -15.41
CA GLU A 77 9.33 14.74 -15.58
C GLU A 77 9.97 14.08 -14.34
N GLY A 78 10.77 13.03 -14.56
CA GLY A 78 11.37 12.27 -13.46
C GLY A 78 10.40 11.33 -12.73
N SER A 79 9.34 10.87 -13.42
CA SER A 79 8.37 9.90 -12.89
C SER A 79 9.07 8.71 -12.21
N VAL A 80 8.72 8.51 -10.94
CA VAL A 80 9.17 7.36 -10.15
C VAL A 80 8.51 6.10 -10.69
N THR A 81 7.21 6.19 -11.00
CA THR A 81 6.43 5.09 -11.57
C THR A 81 7.01 4.63 -12.91
N GLY A 82 7.34 5.57 -13.80
CA GLY A 82 7.93 5.27 -15.10
C GLY A 82 9.33 4.66 -14.98
N ALA A 83 10.13 5.10 -14.01
CA ALA A 83 11.44 4.52 -13.73
C ALA A 83 11.31 3.07 -13.23
N TYR A 84 10.43 2.81 -12.26
CA TYR A 84 10.13 1.47 -11.77
C TYR A 84 9.74 0.52 -12.90
N ILE A 85 8.74 0.89 -13.71
CA ILE A 85 8.28 0.07 -14.84
C ILE A 85 9.43 -0.20 -15.82
N THR A 86 10.25 0.81 -16.13
CA THR A 86 11.38 0.63 -17.06
C THR A 86 12.40 -0.37 -16.51
N THR A 87 12.72 -0.27 -15.21
CA THR A 87 13.63 -1.20 -14.54
C THR A 87 13.08 -2.62 -14.58
N GLU A 88 11.83 -2.84 -14.16
CA GLU A 88 11.25 -4.20 -14.15
C GLU A 88 11.16 -4.79 -15.58
N LEU A 89 10.78 -3.99 -16.58
CA LEU A 89 10.74 -4.43 -17.98
C LEU A 89 12.12 -4.81 -18.55
N ASP A 90 13.20 -4.22 -18.05
CA ASP A 90 14.57 -4.46 -18.51
C ASP A 90 15.26 -5.60 -17.73
N GLU A 91 14.92 -5.77 -16.45
CA GLU A 91 15.62 -6.70 -15.54
C GLU A 91 14.90 -8.05 -15.35
N MET A 92 13.57 -8.09 -15.43
CA MET A 92 12.82 -9.33 -15.27
C MET A 92 13.02 -10.29 -16.44
N ASP A 93 12.89 -11.59 -16.15
CA ASP A 93 12.89 -12.59 -17.20
C ASP A 93 11.68 -12.38 -18.14
N PRO A 94 11.86 -12.40 -19.48
CA PRO A 94 10.78 -12.16 -20.42
C PRO A 94 9.61 -13.14 -20.32
N GLU A 95 9.85 -14.40 -19.93
CA GLU A 95 8.78 -15.39 -19.78
C GLU A 95 7.94 -15.08 -18.53
N VAL A 96 8.59 -14.72 -17.42
CA VAL A 96 7.92 -14.29 -16.18
C VAL A 96 7.09 -13.02 -16.42
N LEU A 97 7.66 -12.05 -17.15
CA LEU A 97 6.98 -10.81 -17.45
C LEU A 97 5.74 -11.00 -18.36
N ASP A 98 5.80 -11.92 -19.33
CA ASP A 98 4.66 -12.25 -20.19
C ASP A 98 3.52 -12.91 -19.40
N ASP A 99 3.87 -13.78 -18.44
CA ASP A 99 2.89 -14.38 -17.52
C ASP A 99 2.28 -13.34 -16.55
N ALA A 100 3.07 -12.36 -16.10
CA ALA A 100 2.60 -11.30 -15.21
C ALA A 100 1.74 -10.24 -15.93
N LEU A 101 2.03 -9.93 -17.20
CA LEU A 101 1.29 -8.94 -18.00
C LEU A 101 0.01 -9.55 -18.62
N ILE A 102 -1.04 -9.61 -17.81
CA ILE A 102 -2.33 -10.22 -18.20
C ILE A 102 -3.10 -9.35 -19.23
N TRP A 103 -2.72 -8.07 -19.36
CA TRP A 103 -3.40 -7.10 -20.23
C TRP A 103 -2.58 -6.77 -21.48
N ASP A 104 -3.26 -6.68 -22.62
CA ASP A 104 -2.71 -6.18 -23.88
C ASP A 104 -3.63 -5.11 -24.47
N SER A 105 -3.39 -3.86 -24.08
CA SER A 105 -4.11 -2.68 -24.61
C SER A 105 -3.30 -1.92 -25.66
N GLY A 106 -2.05 -2.30 -25.87
CA GLY A 106 -1.09 -1.62 -26.75
C GLY A 106 -0.31 -0.49 -26.06
N ASP A 107 -0.58 -0.22 -24.78
CA ASP A 107 0.21 0.67 -23.92
C ASP A 107 0.81 -0.14 -22.78
N LYS A 108 2.06 -0.56 -22.97
CA LYS A 108 2.77 -1.44 -22.02
C LYS A 108 2.86 -0.86 -20.61
N GLN A 109 2.97 0.45 -20.44
CA GLN A 109 3.08 1.05 -19.11
C GLN A 109 1.74 0.98 -18.38
N ILE A 110 0.64 1.20 -19.10
CA ILE A 110 -0.71 1.06 -18.54
C ILE A 110 -1.05 -0.41 -18.28
N ASP A 111 -0.68 -1.31 -19.19
CA ASP A 111 -0.87 -2.76 -19.01
C ASP A 111 -0.09 -3.27 -17.79
N PHE A 112 1.12 -2.77 -17.58
CA PHE A 112 1.92 -3.05 -16.37
C PHE A 112 1.20 -2.58 -15.10
N LEU A 113 0.76 -1.32 -15.03
CA LEU A 113 0.06 -0.79 -13.84
C LEU A 113 -1.27 -1.47 -13.55
N ARG A 114 -1.91 -2.09 -14.54
CA ARG A 114 -3.12 -2.92 -14.35
C ARG A 114 -2.81 -4.33 -13.88
N SER A 115 -1.56 -4.76 -14.01
CA SER A 115 -1.11 -6.10 -13.68
C SER A 115 -0.45 -6.18 -12.29
N ILE A 116 0.01 -5.05 -11.74
CA ILE A 116 0.55 -5.04 -10.37
C ILE A 116 -0.51 -5.40 -9.33
N GLN A 117 -0.09 -6.13 -8.32
CA GLN A 117 -0.90 -6.66 -7.23
C GLN A 117 -0.59 -5.89 -5.94
N LEU A 118 -1.63 -5.48 -5.21
CA LEU A 118 -1.48 -4.79 -3.92
C LEU A 118 -1.11 -5.82 -2.85
N GLN A 119 0.15 -5.93 -2.46
CA GLN A 119 0.60 -6.96 -1.52
C GLN A 119 0.20 -6.64 -0.08
N ARG A 120 0.37 -5.36 0.30
CA ARG A 120 0.26 -4.95 1.70
C ARG A 120 -0.25 -3.52 1.85
N ILE A 121 -1.00 -3.28 2.92
CA ILE A 121 -1.29 -1.94 3.44
C ILE A 121 -0.83 -1.84 4.89
N GLY A 122 0.17 -1.00 5.13
CA GLY A 122 0.68 -0.69 6.47
C GLY A 122 0.08 0.61 7.00
N PHE A 123 -0.61 0.57 8.14
CA PHE A 123 -1.18 1.74 8.82
C PHE A 123 -0.31 2.21 9.98
N HIS A 124 -0.15 3.53 10.07
CA HIS A 124 0.63 4.22 11.10
C HIS A 124 -0.25 5.23 11.86
N PRO A 125 -1.13 4.77 12.77
CA PRO A 125 -2.15 5.61 13.41
C PRO A 125 -1.60 6.69 14.35
N HIS A 126 -0.28 6.71 14.59
CA HIS A 126 0.44 7.77 15.29
C HIS A 126 0.70 9.00 14.42
N HIS A 127 0.61 8.87 13.09
CA HIS A 127 0.74 9.92 12.10
C HIS A 127 -0.64 10.40 11.63
N SER A 128 -1.37 11.11 12.49
CA SER A 128 -2.78 11.48 12.23
C SER A 128 -2.98 12.92 11.72
N ARG A 129 -1.91 13.64 11.33
CA ARG A 129 -2.03 14.98 10.72
C ARG A 129 -2.02 14.86 9.19
N SER A 130 -2.71 15.78 8.50
CA SER A 130 -2.91 15.76 7.04
C SER A 130 -1.65 15.90 6.16
N GLU A 131 -0.45 15.98 6.74
CA GLU A 131 0.83 16.04 5.98
C GLU A 131 1.77 14.89 6.39
N GLU A 132 1.31 14.01 7.29
CA GLU A 132 2.06 12.86 7.76
C GLU A 132 1.61 11.60 7.01
N HIS A 133 2.48 10.59 6.94
CA HIS A 133 2.16 9.33 6.28
C HIS A 133 1.25 8.50 7.19
N PHE A 134 -0.01 8.33 6.80
CA PHE A 134 -0.97 7.57 7.58
C PHE A 134 -1.00 6.10 7.17
N ALA A 135 -0.93 5.83 5.87
CA ALA A 135 -0.81 4.47 5.38
C ALA A 135 0.15 4.38 4.18
N VAL A 136 0.62 3.15 3.95
CA VAL A 136 1.56 2.80 2.90
C VAL A 136 1.01 1.59 2.15
N LEU A 137 0.85 1.73 0.83
CA LEU A 137 0.37 0.67 -0.06
C LEU A 137 1.57 0.16 -0.89
N GLU A 138 1.84 -1.14 -0.77
CA GLU A 138 2.98 -1.79 -1.42
C GLU A 138 2.48 -2.66 -2.59
N TYR A 139 2.96 -2.36 -3.80
CA TYR A 139 2.59 -3.07 -5.02
C TYR A 139 3.78 -3.84 -5.60
N SER A 140 3.52 -5.03 -6.14
CA SER A 140 4.49 -5.81 -6.93
C SER A 140 3.85 -6.32 -8.21
N ILE A 141 4.63 -6.41 -9.29
CA ILE A 141 4.21 -7.01 -10.56
C ILE A 141 4.22 -8.54 -10.50
N SER A 142 5.19 -9.13 -9.81
CA SER A 142 5.26 -10.57 -9.55
C SER A 142 5.94 -10.82 -8.19
N PRO A 143 5.18 -10.90 -7.08
CA PRO A 143 5.76 -11.01 -5.74
C PRO A 143 6.57 -12.30 -5.51
N ASP A 144 6.40 -13.31 -6.37
CA ASP A 144 7.18 -14.56 -6.33
C ASP A 144 8.53 -14.46 -7.07
N ASP A 145 8.71 -13.45 -7.93
CA ASP A 145 9.87 -13.31 -8.82
C ASP A 145 10.68 -12.02 -8.62
N THR A 146 10.09 -10.98 -8.02
CA THR A 146 10.76 -9.71 -7.72
C THR A 146 10.41 -9.21 -6.31
N ASP A 147 11.44 -8.76 -5.59
CA ASP A 147 11.30 -8.07 -4.29
C ASP A 147 11.03 -6.57 -4.48
N ALA A 148 11.05 -6.06 -5.73
CA ALA A 148 10.91 -4.64 -5.99
C ALA A 148 9.45 -4.18 -5.81
N LEU A 149 9.25 -3.22 -4.92
CA LEU A 149 7.96 -2.68 -4.56
C LEU A 149 7.78 -1.26 -5.11
N LEU A 150 6.64 -1.02 -5.73
CA LEU A 150 6.15 0.32 -6.00
C LEU A 150 5.25 0.74 -4.83
N VAL A 151 5.63 1.81 -4.15
CA VAL A 151 5.01 2.20 -2.87
C VAL A 151 4.26 3.51 -3.02
N VAL A 152 2.99 3.52 -2.62
CA VAL A 152 2.16 4.72 -2.54
C VAL A 152 1.90 5.04 -1.07
N THR A 153 2.36 6.19 -0.62
CA THR A 153 2.05 6.71 0.71
C THR A 153 0.84 7.64 0.63
N ILE A 154 -0.10 7.47 1.56
CA ILE A 154 -1.30 8.29 1.68
C ILE A 154 -1.37 8.98 3.05
N ASP A 155 -2.08 10.11 3.09
CA ASP A 155 -2.39 10.80 4.34
C ASP A 155 -3.66 10.23 5.02
N VAL A 156 -4.05 10.85 6.14
CA VAL A 156 -5.21 10.46 6.94
C VAL A 156 -6.56 10.64 6.22
N HIS A 157 -6.62 11.39 5.12
CA HIS A 157 -7.83 11.56 4.29
C HIS A 157 -7.89 10.56 3.13
N GLY A 158 -6.83 9.77 2.94
CA GLY A 158 -6.69 8.84 1.82
C GLY A 158 -6.02 9.47 0.60
N ASP A 159 -5.54 10.71 0.69
CA ASP A 159 -4.94 11.41 -0.43
C ASP A 159 -3.47 10.96 -0.63
N PRO A 160 -3.05 10.60 -1.86
CA PRO A 160 -1.66 10.24 -2.15
C PRO A 160 -0.69 11.40 -1.92
N VAL A 161 0.36 11.17 -1.12
CA VAL A 161 1.37 12.18 -0.77
C VAL A 161 2.75 11.90 -1.38
N LEU A 162 3.12 10.62 -1.52
CA LEU A 162 4.44 10.21 -2.02
C LEU A 162 4.32 8.92 -2.83
N ILE A 163 5.14 8.83 -3.89
CA ILE A 163 5.39 7.59 -4.62
C ILE A 163 6.89 7.30 -4.52
N ALA A 164 7.23 6.08 -4.14
CA ALA A 164 8.60 5.61 -3.96
C ALA A 164 8.77 4.20 -4.53
N VAL A 165 10.03 3.78 -4.65
CA VAL A 165 10.40 2.39 -4.96
C VAL A 165 11.22 1.86 -3.80
N GLU A 166 10.90 0.65 -3.35
CA GLU A 166 11.66 -0.09 -2.35
C GLU A 166 12.20 -1.38 -2.97
N GLN A 167 13.41 -1.78 -2.58
CA GLN A 167 14.11 -2.98 -3.03
C GLN A 167 14.97 -3.55 -1.90
#